data_AF-A0A6V7K0K4-F1
#
_entry.id   AF-A0A6V7K0K4-F1
#
_cell.length_a   1.000
_cell.length_b   1.000
_cell.length_c   1.000
_cell.angle_alpha   90.00
_cell.angle_beta   90.00
_cell.angle_gamma   90.00
#
_symmetry.space_group_name_H-M   'P 1'
#
loop_
_entity.id
_entity.type
_entity.pdbx_description
1 polymer ?
#
loop_
_entity_poly.entity_id
_entity_poly.type
_entity_poly.pdbx_seq_one_letter_code
_entity_poly.pdbx_strand_id
1 'polypeptide(L)'
;STTRQPTDPTDKICPELPHCGLNCVLVKDQGGCPVCACEDSIESDVSVVQANVQPNEVGDDGRIVCPELKCDLHCERGLVMDDNDCTVCQCKPNNSWCPGIISGCKRICPQGYKINKRGCL
;
A
#
# COMPACT_ATOMS: atom_id res chain seq x y z
N SER A 1 8.50 20.66 38.16
CA SER A 1 7.11 20.60 37.68
C SER A 1 6.86 21.76 36.75
N THR A 2 6.86 21.54 35.44
CA THR A 2 6.59 22.60 34.46
C THR A 2 5.15 22.46 34.02
N THR A 3 4.28 23.23 34.67
CA THR A 3 2.88 23.42 34.28
C THR A 3 2.86 24.21 32.98
N ARG A 4 2.36 23.63 31.89
CA ARG A 4 1.89 24.37 30.71
C ARG A 4 0.41 24.06 30.50
N GLN A 5 -0.40 25.08 30.63
CA GLN A 5 -1.76 25.21 30.10
C GLN A 5 -1.97 26.72 29.87
N PRO A 6 -2.96 27.17 29.08
CA PRO A 6 -3.88 26.43 28.20
C PRO A 6 -4.07 27.09 26.81
N THR A 7 -4.21 26.34 25.72
CA THR A 7 -4.58 26.94 24.41
C THR A 7 -5.52 26.03 23.64
N ASP A 8 -6.82 26.19 23.88
CA ASP A 8 -7.96 26.12 22.93
C ASP A 8 -9.23 25.52 23.61
N PRO A 9 -10.42 26.16 23.50
CA PRO A 9 -11.66 25.66 24.12
C PRO A 9 -12.26 24.40 23.44
N THR A 10 -11.46 23.63 22.70
CA THR A 10 -11.88 22.38 22.05
C THR A 10 -10.95 21.20 22.34
N ASP A 11 -10.42 21.09 23.56
CA ASP A 11 -9.76 19.86 24.07
C ASP A 11 -10.79 18.71 24.22
N LYS A 12 -11.30 18.23 23.09
CA LYS A 12 -12.11 17.01 23.02
C LYS A 12 -11.15 15.84 23.16
N ILE A 13 -11.32 15.09 24.24
CA ILE A 13 -10.56 13.87 24.48
C ILE A 13 -10.99 12.84 23.43
N CYS A 14 -10.12 12.58 22.46
CA CYS A 14 -10.35 11.59 21.42
C CYS A 14 -9.75 10.23 21.80
N PRO A 15 -10.36 9.11 21.37
CA PRO A 15 -9.81 7.78 21.61
C PRO A 15 -8.49 7.60 20.85
N GLU A 16 -7.49 7.05 21.52
CA GLU A 16 -6.24 6.69 20.85
C GLU A 16 -6.47 5.49 19.91
N LEU A 17 -5.91 5.57 18.71
CA LEU A 17 -6.02 4.55 17.66
C LEU A 17 -4.65 3.87 17.42
N PRO A 18 -4.15 3.04 18.36
CA PRO A 18 -2.78 2.50 18.32
C PRO A 18 -2.48 1.58 17.12
N HIS A 19 -3.50 1.12 16.40
CA HIS A 19 -3.37 0.24 15.23
C HIS A 19 -3.69 0.94 13.90
N CYS A 20 -3.92 2.25 13.91
CA CYS A 20 -4.22 3.00 12.69
C CYS A 20 -2.93 3.51 12.04
N GLY A 21 -2.38 2.72 11.11
CA GLY A 21 -1.16 3.03 10.34
C GLY A 21 -1.45 3.53 8.92
N LEU A 22 -2.55 4.28 8.72
CA LEU A 22 -2.92 4.79 7.40
C LEU A 22 -2.13 6.07 7.08
N ASN A 23 -1.64 6.19 5.85
CA ASN A 23 -0.94 7.37 5.35
C ASN A 23 -1.92 8.26 4.55
N CYS A 24 -2.94 8.79 5.23
CA CYS A 24 -3.98 9.62 4.63
C CYS A 24 -4.60 10.55 5.68
N VAL A 25 -5.37 11.54 5.23
CA VAL A 25 -6.18 12.38 6.13
C VAL A 25 -7.31 11.52 6.69
N LEU A 26 -7.39 11.41 8.03
CA LEU A 26 -8.43 10.63 8.69
C LEU A 26 -9.75 11.40 8.78
N VAL A 27 -10.86 10.72 8.48
CA VAL A 27 -12.23 11.22 8.67
C VAL A 27 -12.45 11.53 10.15
N LYS A 28 -13.20 12.59 10.42
CA LYS A 28 -13.59 12.96 11.79
C LYS A 28 -15.05 12.60 12.06
N ASP A 29 -15.35 12.18 13.28
CA ASP A 29 -16.74 11.95 13.71
C ASP A 29 -17.48 13.28 13.96
N GLN A 30 -18.77 13.23 14.34
CA GLN A 30 -19.57 14.41 14.71
C GLN A 30 -18.95 15.21 15.88
N GLY A 31 -18.18 14.55 16.74
CA GLY A 31 -17.35 15.11 17.78
C GLY A 31 -16.05 15.75 17.28
N GLY A 32 -15.62 15.52 16.05
CA GLY A 32 -14.36 16.02 15.52
C GLY A 32 -13.16 15.13 15.84
N CYS A 33 -13.38 13.93 16.38
CA CYS A 33 -12.32 12.97 16.66
C CYS A 33 -11.97 12.11 15.44
N PRO A 34 -10.68 11.78 15.24
CA PRO A 34 -10.27 10.97 14.11
C PRO A 34 -10.83 9.56 14.21
N VAL A 35 -11.41 9.09 13.12
CA VAL A 35 -11.81 7.70 12.89
C VAL A 35 -10.78 7.09 11.95
N CYS A 36 -10.44 5.82 12.13
CA CYS A 36 -9.45 5.14 11.27
C CYS A 36 -10.04 4.81 9.88
N ALA A 37 -10.32 5.84 9.10
CA ALA A 37 -10.79 5.80 7.72
C ALA A 37 -10.26 7.03 6.99
N CYS A 38 -9.85 6.90 5.74
CA CYS A 38 -9.39 8.02 4.93
C CYS A 38 -10.57 8.88 4.47
N GLU A 39 -10.39 10.20 4.43
CA GLU A 39 -11.35 11.11 3.83
C GLU A 39 -11.31 11.00 2.30
N ASP A 40 -12.45 10.74 1.67
CA ASP A 40 -12.60 10.65 0.20
C ASP A 40 -12.61 12.05 -0.48
N SER A 41 -11.83 13.00 0.05
CA SER A 41 -11.67 14.35 -0.50
C SER A 41 -10.78 14.30 -1.75
N ILE A 42 -11.39 13.94 -2.87
CA ILE A 42 -10.90 14.26 -4.22
C ILE A 42 -11.10 15.77 -4.50
N GLU A 43 -10.52 16.63 -3.66
CA GLU A 43 -10.24 18.03 -4.00
C GLU A 43 -8.76 18.31 -3.71
N SER A 44 -7.93 17.58 -4.43
CA SER A 44 -6.53 17.91 -4.58
C SER A 44 -6.39 18.93 -5.70
N ASP A 45 -6.53 20.22 -5.37
CA ASP A 45 -5.69 21.27 -5.99
C ASP A 45 -4.23 21.06 -5.51
N VAL A 46 -3.72 19.86 -5.78
CA VAL A 46 -2.32 19.49 -5.73
C VAL A 46 -2.04 19.15 -7.16
N SER A 47 -1.25 20.00 -7.81
CA SER A 47 -0.60 19.66 -9.07
C SER A 47 -0.12 18.23 -8.94
N VAL A 48 -0.81 17.34 -9.65
CA VAL A 48 -0.52 15.92 -9.68
C VAL A 48 0.93 15.81 -10.11
N VAL A 49 1.85 15.66 -9.14
CA VAL A 49 3.06 14.89 -9.38
C VAL A 49 2.50 13.52 -9.64
N GLN A 50 2.21 13.31 -10.92
CA GLN A 50 1.73 12.09 -11.49
C GLN A 50 2.77 11.07 -11.07
N ALA A 51 2.50 10.33 -9.99
CA ALA A 51 3.10 9.01 -9.85
C ALA A 51 2.75 8.35 -11.18
N ASN A 52 3.78 8.16 -11.98
CA ASN A 52 3.71 7.96 -13.41
C ASN A 52 3.20 6.55 -13.67
N VAL A 53 1.96 6.26 -13.30
CA VAL A 53 1.23 5.10 -13.80
C VAL A 53 0.67 5.55 -15.14
N GLN A 54 1.56 5.60 -16.13
CA GLN A 54 1.14 5.56 -17.51
C GLN A 54 0.31 4.27 -17.67
N PRO A 55 -0.97 4.36 -18.06
CA PRO A 55 -1.76 3.19 -18.34
C PRO A 55 -1.03 2.32 -19.36
N ASN A 56 -1.13 1.00 -19.22
CA ASN A 56 -0.69 0.08 -20.26
C ASN A 56 -1.45 0.43 -21.54
N GLU A 57 -0.75 0.98 -22.53
CA GLU A 57 -1.34 1.36 -23.80
C GLU A 57 -1.56 0.08 -24.61
N VAL A 58 -2.82 -0.24 -24.92
CA VAL A 58 -3.15 -1.34 -25.83
C VAL A 58 -2.87 -0.84 -27.25
N GLY A 59 -1.80 -1.34 -27.86
CA GLY A 59 -1.50 -1.05 -29.25
C GLY A 59 -2.58 -1.62 -30.18
N ASP A 60 -2.73 -1.01 -31.36
CA ASP A 60 -3.66 -1.43 -32.43
C ASP A 60 -3.47 -2.90 -32.86
N ASP A 61 -2.27 -3.47 -32.63
CA ASP A 61 -1.91 -4.89 -32.87
C ASP A 61 -2.26 -5.84 -31.70
N GLY A 62 -2.97 -5.36 -30.67
CA GLY A 62 -3.34 -6.17 -29.49
C GLY A 62 -2.17 -6.49 -28.55
N ARG A 63 -1.01 -5.87 -28.76
CA ARG A 63 0.16 -5.98 -27.85
C ARG A 63 0.06 -4.92 -26.76
N ILE A 64 0.32 -5.35 -25.54
CA ILE A 64 0.40 -4.45 -24.38
C ILE A 64 1.76 -3.75 -24.42
N VAL A 65 1.74 -2.42 -24.46
CA VAL A 65 2.94 -1.60 -24.35
C VAL A 65 3.10 -1.18 -22.90
N CYS A 66 4.19 -1.61 -22.28
CA CYS A 66 4.52 -1.24 -20.91
C CYS A 66 5.06 0.19 -20.84
N PRO A 67 4.72 0.94 -19.77
CA PRO A 67 5.21 2.29 -19.57
C PRO A 67 6.71 2.32 -19.27
N GLU A 68 7.33 3.48 -19.47
CA GLU A 68 8.75 3.67 -19.17
C GLU A 68 8.98 3.61 -17.65
N LEU A 69 9.77 2.66 -17.21
CA LEU A 69 10.06 2.43 -15.80
C LEU A 69 11.07 3.47 -15.27
N LYS A 70 10.60 4.45 -14.51
CA LYS A 70 11.43 5.46 -13.83
C LYS A 70 11.49 5.20 -12.33
N CYS A 71 12.33 4.26 -11.90
CA CYS A 71 12.66 4.11 -10.49
C CYS A 71 14.07 3.58 -10.25
N ASP A 72 14.78 4.23 -9.32
CA ASP A 72 16.11 3.84 -8.85
C ASP A 72 16.05 2.86 -7.66
N LEU A 73 15.10 1.92 -7.69
CA LEU A 73 14.90 0.96 -6.60
C LEU A 73 15.75 -0.29 -6.84
N HIS A 74 16.76 -0.51 -5.98
CA HIS A 74 17.55 -1.73 -5.99
C HIS A 74 16.91 -2.81 -5.08
N CYS A 75 16.26 -3.81 -5.68
CA CYS A 75 15.67 -4.92 -4.95
C CYS A 75 16.50 -6.20 -5.17
N GLU A 76 16.92 -6.86 -4.10
CA GLU A 76 17.70 -8.11 -4.16
C GLU A 76 16.99 -9.22 -4.95
N ARG A 77 15.65 -9.25 -4.92
CA ARG A 77 14.81 -10.23 -5.64
C ARG A 77 14.18 -9.68 -6.93
N GLY A 78 14.56 -8.47 -7.32
CA GLY A 78 13.97 -7.74 -8.43
C GLY A 78 12.60 -7.13 -8.12
N LEU A 79 12.02 -6.54 -9.16
CA LEU A 79 10.76 -5.80 -9.12
C LEU A 79 9.56 -6.70 -9.44
N VAL A 80 8.37 -6.29 -8.99
CA VAL A 80 7.09 -6.95 -9.25
C VAL A 80 6.65 -6.67 -10.70
N MET A 81 5.85 -7.58 -11.27
CA MET A 81 5.15 -7.37 -12.54
C MET A 81 3.64 -7.36 -12.29
N ASP A 82 2.91 -6.55 -13.06
CA ASP A 82 1.44 -6.49 -13.03
C ASP A 82 0.79 -7.63 -13.84
N ASP A 83 -0.54 -7.66 -13.93
CA ASP A 83 -1.28 -8.68 -14.69
C ASP A 83 -1.11 -8.56 -16.22
N ASN A 84 -0.43 -7.51 -16.70
CA ASN A 84 -0.06 -7.28 -18.10
C ASN A 84 1.42 -7.61 -18.39
N ASP A 85 2.10 -8.25 -17.45
CA ASP A 85 3.55 -8.56 -17.49
C ASP A 85 4.44 -7.30 -17.56
N CYS A 86 3.93 -6.14 -17.16
CA CYS A 86 4.71 -4.93 -17.09
C CYS A 86 5.38 -4.79 -15.72
N THR A 87 6.65 -4.42 -15.71
CA THR A 87 7.40 -4.23 -14.47
C THR A 87 6.92 -2.97 -13.77
N VAL A 88 6.69 -3.06 -12.45
CA VAL A 88 6.27 -1.94 -11.62
C VAL A 88 7.35 -1.58 -10.61
N CYS A 89 7.38 -0.33 -10.16
CA CYS A 89 8.36 0.18 -9.19
C CYS A 89 8.06 -0.30 -7.75
N GLN A 90 8.05 -1.61 -7.54
CA GLN A 90 7.81 -2.25 -6.26
C GLN A 90 8.68 -3.50 -6.13
N CYS A 91 9.38 -3.67 -5.00
CA CYS A 91 10.18 -4.88 -4.77
C CYS A 91 9.27 -6.10 -4.62
N LYS A 92 9.73 -7.25 -5.14
CA LYS A 92 9.06 -8.52 -4.86
C LYS A 92 8.99 -8.74 -3.35
N PRO A 93 7.82 -9.09 -2.80
CA PRO A 93 7.67 -9.28 -1.37
C PRO A 93 8.65 -10.37 -0.91
N ASN A 94 9.34 -10.11 0.21
CA ASN A 94 9.87 -11.20 1.00
C ASN A 94 8.66 -12.02 1.50
N ASN A 95 8.80 -13.34 1.64
CA ASN A 95 7.70 -14.26 1.99
C ASN A 95 6.96 -13.94 3.33
N SER A 96 7.23 -12.80 3.97
CA SER A 96 6.59 -12.26 5.17
C SER A 96 5.18 -11.70 4.95
N TRP A 97 4.81 -11.30 3.72
CA TRP A 97 3.47 -10.76 3.44
C TRP A 97 2.42 -11.84 3.17
N CYS A 98 2.84 -13.05 2.78
CA CYS A 98 1.88 -14.14 2.63
C CYS A 98 1.27 -14.43 4.01
N PRO A 99 -0.08 -14.38 4.17
CA PRO A 99 -0.69 -14.76 5.43
C PRO A 99 -0.12 -16.14 5.78
N GLY A 100 0.37 -16.32 7.00
CA GLY A 100 1.14 -17.51 7.38
C GLY A 100 0.34 -18.80 7.21
N ILE A 101 0.25 -19.34 5.99
CA ILE A 101 -0.45 -20.60 5.67
C ILE A 101 0.33 -21.81 6.20
N ILE A 102 1.48 -21.61 6.83
CA ILE A 102 2.27 -22.69 7.43
C ILE A 102 1.82 -23.01 8.88
N SER A 103 0.93 -22.23 9.49
CA SER A 103 0.38 -22.58 10.81
C SER A 103 -0.52 -23.82 10.78
N GLY A 104 -1.13 -24.12 9.62
CA GLY A 104 -2.13 -25.19 9.46
C GLY A 104 -1.76 -26.29 8.45
N CYS A 105 -0.94 -25.99 7.44
CA CYS A 105 -0.54 -26.97 6.43
C CYS A 105 0.75 -27.69 6.85
N LYS A 106 0.62 -28.92 7.40
CA LYS A 106 1.75 -29.77 7.80
C LYS A 106 2.15 -30.82 6.75
N ARG A 107 1.66 -30.69 5.53
CA ARG A 107 1.92 -31.67 4.46
C ARG A 107 3.27 -31.39 3.83
N ILE A 108 4.25 -32.22 4.14
CA ILE A 108 5.58 -32.18 3.53
C ILE A 108 5.47 -32.75 2.12
N CYS A 109 5.76 -31.93 1.12
CA CYS A 109 5.79 -32.35 -0.28
C CYS A 109 7.24 -32.66 -0.68
N PRO A 110 7.55 -33.83 -1.27
CA PRO A 110 8.91 -34.23 -1.61
C PRO A 110 9.57 -33.31 -2.66
N GLN A 111 8.76 -32.63 -3.47
CA GLN A 111 9.19 -31.68 -4.50
C GLN A 111 9.12 -30.21 -4.02
N GLY A 112 8.85 -29.99 -2.72
CA GLY A 112 8.60 -28.65 -2.17
C GLY A 112 7.16 -28.15 -2.40
N TYR A 113 6.89 -26.95 -1.92
CA TYR A 113 5.57 -26.31 -2.02
C TYR A 113 5.45 -25.51 -3.32
N LYS A 114 4.29 -25.57 -3.96
CA LYS A 114 4.00 -24.80 -5.16
C LYS A 114 3.73 -23.35 -4.79
N ILE A 115 4.33 -22.43 -5.53
CA ILE A 115 4.16 -20.99 -5.32
C ILE A 115 3.15 -20.46 -6.36
N ASN A 116 2.22 -19.61 -5.92
CA ASN A 116 1.26 -18.94 -6.80
C ASN A 116 1.88 -17.73 -7.52
N LYS A 117 1.13 -17.11 -8.45
CA LYS A 117 1.60 -15.96 -9.25
C LYS A 117 2.04 -14.74 -8.42
N ARG A 118 1.67 -14.67 -7.14
CA ARG A 118 2.01 -13.59 -6.21
C ARG A 118 3.24 -13.93 -5.35
N GLY A 119 3.86 -15.08 -5.54
CA GLY A 119 5.02 -15.50 -4.74
C GLY A 119 4.68 -16.17 -3.41
N CYS A 120 3.41 -16.56 -3.19
CA CYS A 120 2.98 -17.26 -1.96
C CYS A 120 2.86 -18.77 -2.14
N LEU A 121 3.20 -19.51 -1.08
CA LEU A 121 2.97 -20.97 -0.97
C LEU A 121 1.47 -21.31 -0.90
#